data_AF-A0A8T4VZE8-F1
#
_entry.id   AF-A0A8T4VZE8-F1
#
_cell.length_a   1.000
_cell.length_b   1.000
_cell.length_c   1.000
_cell.angle_alpha   90.00
_cell.angle_beta   90.00
_cell.angle_gamma   90.00
#
_symmetry.space_group_name_H-M   'P 1'
#
loop_
_entity.id
_entity.type
_entity.pdbx_description
1 polymer ?
#
loop_
_entity_poly.entity_id
_entity_poly.type
_entity_poly.pdbx_seq_one_letter_code
_entity_poly.pdbx_strand_id
1 'polypeptide(L)'
;MKSLQDLARYPYLQDAKSYVKKQGMAITELIKDPLYERARAIAIERLNHAFEHKDIGTRQLSTESDCIMELFSYPVARMITCCVNDSYFTRRYALGEAVRFYKNLIKENTASIVDIVKEFNFNIKYDEETNHL
;
A
#
# COMPACT_ATOMS: atom_id res chain seq x y z
N MET A 1 14.57 -1.65 -11.59
CA MET A 1 13.86 -2.60 -10.70
C MET A 1 13.43 -1.81 -9.47
N LYS A 2 12.13 -1.82 -9.11
CA LYS A 2 11.63 -1.07 -7.96
C LYS A 2 12.26 -1.57 -6.67
N SER A 3 12.63 -0.66 -5.77
CA SER A 3 13.20 -1.02 -4.47
C SER A 3 12.11 -1.60 -3.57
N LEU A 4 12.49 -2.34 -2.52
CA LEU A 4 11.52 -2.86 -1.55
C LEU A 4 10.75 -1.72 -0.85
N GLN A 5 11.39 -0.56 -0.66
CA GLN A 5 10.73 0.64 -0.14
C GLN A 5 9.62 1.14 -1.09
N ASP A 6 9.84 1.09 -2.40
CA ASP A 6 8.82 1.46 -3.39
C ASP A 6 7.64 0.48 -3.36
N LEU A 7 7.91 -0.82 -3.21
CA LEU A 7 6.87 -1.83 -3.08
C LEU A 7 6.01 -1.61 -1.82
N ALA A 8 6.67 -1.32 -0.69
CA ALA A 8 6.00 -1.04 0.58
C ALA A 8 5.23 0.30 0.55
N ARG A 9 5.70 1.29 -0.20
CA ARG A 9 5.03 2.58 -0.38
C ARG A 9 3.74 2.46 -1.20
N TYR A 10 3.69 1.50 -2.12
CA TYR A 10 2.56 1.25 -3.01
C TYR A 10 2.14 -0.23 -3.00
N PRO A 11 1.63 -0.76 -1.88
CA PRO A 11 1.42 -2.19 -1.68
C PRO A 11 0.31 -2.81 -2.53
N TYR A 12 -0.48 -1.97 -3.21
CA TYR A 12 -1.55 -2.34 -4.13
C TYR A 12 -1.11 -2.49 -5.59
N LEU A 13 0.10 -2.06 -5.95
CA LEU A 13 0.59 -2.16 -7.32
C LEU A 13 0.99 -3.60 -7.70
N GLN A 14 1.07 -3.89 -8.99
CA GLN A 14 1.33 -5.25 -9.49
C GLN A 14 2.68 -5.79 -9.03
N ASP A 15 3.70 -4.94 -8.95
CA ASP A 15 5.03 -5.36 -8.49
C ASP A 15 5.00 -5.79 -7.01
N ALA A 16 4.27 -5.04 -6.18
CA ALA A 16 4.07 -5.35 -4.77
C ALA A 16 3.29 -6.67 -4.59
N LYS A 17 2.19 -6.84 -5.34
CA LYS A 17 1.42 -8.09 -5.38
C LYS A 17 2.27 -9.28 -5.80
N SER A 18 3.12 -9.10 -6.82
CA SER A 18 3.99 -10.13 -7.36
C SER A 18 5.08 -10.52 -6.36
N TYR A 19 5.66 -9.55 -5.66
CA TYR A 19 6.60 -9.80 -4.57
C TYR A 19 5.95 -10.64 -3.47
N VAL A 20 4.79 -10.22 -2.96
CA VAL A 20 4.06 -10.95 -1.90
C VAL A 20 3.75 -12.39 -2.33
N LYS A 21 3.29 -12.60 -3.57
CA LYS A 21 3.03 -13.95 -4.10
C LYS A 21 4.30 -14.80 -4.18
N LYS A 22 5.43 -14.23 -4.59
CA LYS A 22 6.72 -14.94 -4.71
C LYS A 22 7.29 -15.38 -3.37
N GLN A 23 6.96 -14.67 -2.27
CA GLN A 23 7.35 -15.09 -0.93
C GLN A 23 6.70 -16.42 -0.51
N GLY A 24 5.68 -16.90 -1.23
CA GLY A 24 5.10 -18.23 -1.01
C GLY A 24 4.41 -18.41 0.35
N MET A 25 4.18 -17.32 1.08
CA MET A 25 3.63 -17.35 2.43
C MET A 25 2.18 -17.82 2.43
N ALA A 26 1.87 -18.76 3.31
CA ALA A 26 0.49 -19.18 3.53
C ALA A 26 -0.26 -18.11 4.34
N ILE A 27 -1.53 -17.86 3.99
CA ILE A 27 -2.38 -16.91 4.73
C ILE A 27 -2.45 -17.28 6.23
N THR A 28 -2.38 -18.57 6.56
CA THR A 28 -2.37 -19.05 7.95
C THR A 28 -1.14 -18.58 8.73
N GLU A 29 0.02 -18.49 8.08
CA GLU A 29 1.26 -18.00 8.70
C GLU A 29 1.12 -16.50 8.98
N LEU A 30 0.66 -15.71 8.00
CA LEU A 30 0.40 -14.28 8.17
C LEU A 30 -0.51 -13.96 9.37
N ILE A 31 -1.51 -14.81 9.61
CA ILE A 31 -2.50 -14.62 10.68
C ILE A 31 -1.99 -15.13 12.04
N LYS A 32 -1.25 -16.24 12.08
CA LYS A 32 -0.94 -16.94 13.34
C LYS A 32 0.50 -16.82 13.79
N ASP A 33 1.45 -16.68 12.88
CA ASP A 33 2.87 -16.66 13.21
C ASP A 33 3.22 -15.37 13.97
N PRO A 34 3.91 -15.45 15.13
CA PRO A 34 4.43 -14.30 15.84
C PRO A 34 5.33 -13.39 14.98
N LEU A 35 6.04 -13.94 13.99
CA LEU A 35 6.89 -13.17 13.07
C LEU A 35 6.12 -12.04 12.37
N TYR A 36 4.84 -12.24 12.09
CA TYR A 36 3.97 -11.27 11.42
C TYR A 36 3.04 -10.50 12.36
N GLU A 37 3.25 -10.60 13.67
CA GLU A 37 2.47 -9.84 14.66
C GLU A 37 2.52 -8.34 14.37
N ARG A 38 3.70 -7.83 14.01
CA ARG A 38 3.88 -6.43 13.65
C ARG A 38 3.08 -6.04 12.41
N ALA A 39 3.02 -6.89 11.39
CA ALA A 39 2.18 -6.63 10.21
C ALA A 39 0.68 -6.57 10.57
N ARG A 40 0.21 -7.40 11.50
CA ARG A 40 -1.17 -7.36 12.00
C ARG A 40 -1.45 -6.08 12.80
N ALA A 41 -0.53 -5.69 13.69
CA ALA A 41 -0.64 -4.44 14.45
C ALA A 41 -0.71 -3.21 13.53
N ILE A 42 0.19 -3.16 12.54
CA ILE A 42 0.23 -2.11 11.50
C ILE A 42 -1.07 -2.07 10.69
N ALA A 43 -1.66 -3.24 10.39
CA ALA A 43 -2.93 -3.33 9.68
C ALA A 43 -4.08 -2.73 10.49
N ILE A 44 -4.15 -3.01 11.79
CA ILE A 44 -5.16 -2.43 12.69
C ILE A 44 -4.97 -0.92 12.84
N GLU A 45 -3.73 -0.46 13.07
CA GLU A 45 -3.39 0.97 13.11
C GLU A 45 -3.84 1.68 11.82
N ARG A 46 -3.51 1.11 10.65
CA ARG A 46 -3.92 1.62 9.34
C ARG A 46 -5.43 1.79 9.23
N LEU A 47 -6.20 0.80 9.70
CA LEU A 47 -7.65 0.85 9.66
C LEU A 47 -8.16 1.96 10.60
N ASN A 48 -7.73 1.96 11.87
CA ASN A 48 -8.14 2.98 12.86
C ASN A 48 -7.85 4.40 12.36
N HIS A 49 -6.65 4.64 11.85
CA HIS A 49 -6.28 5.92 11.26
C HIS A 49 -7.21 6.30 10.09
N ALA A 50 -7.57 5.36 9.21
CA ALA A 50 -8.51 5.66 8.13
C ALA A 50 -9.90 6.04 8.65
N PHE A 51 -10.35 5.40 9.75
CA PHE A 51 -11.61 5.75 10.42
C PHE A 51 -11.57 7.14 11.06
N GLU A 52 -10.53 7.44 11.81
CA GLU A 52 -10.46 8.63 12.65
C GLU A 52 -9.98 9.86 11.87
N HIS A 53 -9.03 9.67 10.95
CA HIS A 53 -8.25 10.76 10.37
C HIS A 53 -8.33 10.87 8.84
N LYS A 54 -9.04 9.96 8.15
CA LYS A 54 -9.11 9.94 6.67
C LYS A 54 -7.75 9.73 5.98
N ASP A 55 -6.78 9.16 6.68
CA ASP A 55 -5.44 8.81 6.21
C ASP A 55 -5.06 7.50 6.91
N ILE A 56 -4.22 6.65 6.33
CA ILE A 56 -3.76 5.42 6.97
C ILE A 56 -2.55 5.60 7.92
N GLY A 57 -2.07 6.84 8.09
CA GLY A 57 -0.92 7.13 8.95
C GLY A 57 0.42 6.92 8.24
N THR A 58 1.50 7.46 8.82
CA THR A 58 2.86 7.41 8.22
C THR A 58 3.78 6.51 9.00
N ARG A 59 4.54 5.68 8.28
CA ARG A 59 5.52 4.77 8.87
C ARG A 59 6.87 4.96 8.21
N GLN A 60 7.92 4.82 9.01
CA GLN A 60 9.30 4.88 8.55
C GLN A 60 9.66 3.53 7.92
N LEU A 61 10.10 3.57 6.66
CA LEU A 61 10.50 2.38 5.89
C LEU A 61 12.03 2.28 5.85
N SER A 62 12.65 2.31 7.02
CA SER A 62 14.11 2.45 7.16
C SER A 62 14.85 1.13 6.99
N THR A 63 14.22 0.02 7.39
CA THR A 63 14.80 -1.33 7.30
C THR A 63 14.01 -2.21 6.34
N GLU A 64 14.63 -3.32 5.91
CA GLU A 64 13.95 -4.36 5.14
C GLU A 64 12.74 -4.91 5.90
N SER A 65 12.89 -5.16 7.21
CA SER A 65 11.80 -5.61 8.07
C SER A 65 10.63 -4.62 8.09
N ASP A 66 10.89 -3.32 8.19
CA ASP A 66 9.83 -2.29 8.15
C ASP A 66 9.05 -2.36 6.84
N CYS A 67 9.76 -2.50 5.71
CA CYS A 67 9.14 -2.59 4.40
C CYS A 67 8.30 -3.86 4.25
N ILE A 68 8.82 -5.01 4.69
CA ILE A 68 8.11 -6.29 4.67
C ILE A 68 6.83 -6.20 5.50
N MET A 69 6.92 -5.65 6.72
CA MET A 69 5.75 -5.54 7.61
C MET A 69 4.70 -4.57 7.05
N GLU A 70 5.11 -3.44 6.47
CA GLU A 70 4.20 -2.52 5.78
C GLU A 70 3.50 -3.21 4.60
N LEU A 71 4.26 -3.97 3.80
CA LEU A 71 3.75 -4.66 2.64
C LEU A 71 2.70 -5.73 3.02
N PHE A 72 2.98 -6.53 4.04
CA PHE A 72 2.06 -7.57 4.53
C PHE A 72 0.86 -7.01 5.31
N SER A 73 0.99 -5.83 5.93
CA SER A 73 -0.14 -5.21 6.61
C SER A 73 -1.28 -4.84 5.65
N TYR A 74 -1.01 -4.64 4.36
CA TYR A 74 -2.02 -4.27 3.36
C TYR A 74 -3.02 -5.38 3.06
N PRO A 75 -2.59 -6.60 2.70
CA PRO A 75 -3.51 -7.71 2.56
C PRO A 75 -4.22 -8.03 3.89
N VAL A 76 -3.58 -7.89 5.05
CA VAL A 76 -4.26 -8.07 6.36
C VAL A 76 -5.38 -7.06 6.56
N ALA A 77 -5.11 -5.76 6.37
CA ALA A 77 -6.13 -4.72 6.50
C ALA A 77 -7.30 -4.92 5.51
N ARG A 78 -7.00 -5.37 4.28
CA ARG A 78 -8.03 -5.75 3.30
C ARG A 78 -8.85 -6.95 3.72
N MET A 79 -8.24 -8.01 4.26
CA MET A 79 -8.97 -9.17 4.76
C MET A 79 -9.93 -8.75 5.87
N ILE A 80 -9.46 -7.95 6.84
CA ILE A 80 -10.31 -7.43 7.92
C ILE A 80 -11.47 -6.61 7.36
N THR A 81 -11.19 -5.68 6.44
CA THR A 81 -12.21 -4.85 5.77
C THR A 81 -13.29 -5.72 5.11
N CYS A 82 -12.88 -6.77 4.38
CA CYS A 82 -13.80 -7.72 3.75
C CYS A 82 -14.62 -8.50 4.78
N CYS A 83 -14.00 -8.92 5.90
CA CYS A 83 -14.68 -9.66 6.96
C CYS A 83 -15.69 -8.81 7.73
N VAL A 84 -15.41 -7.51 7.95
CA VAL A 84 -16.36 -6.57 8.56
C VAL A 84 -17.59 -6.39 7.68
N ASN A 85 -17.43 -6.45 6.35
CA ASN A 85 -18.50 -6.40 5.37
C ASN A 85 -19.47 -5.20 5.54
N ASP A 86 -18.93 -4.06 5.95
CA ASP A 86 -19.66 -2.80 6.08
C ASP A 86 -19.23 -1.81 4.99
N SER A 87 -20.22 -1.25 4.28
CA SER A 87 -19.97 -0.38 3.13
C SER A 87 -19.39 0.97 3.53
N TYR A 88 -19.77 1.50 4.70
CA TYR A 88 -19.19 2.73 5.22
C TYR A 88 -17.72 2.47 5.60
N PHE A 89 -17.45 1.36 6.29
CA PHE A 89 -16.12 0.95 6.68
C PHE A 89 -15.19 0.81 5.47
N THR A 90 -15.65 0.10 4.44
CA THR A 90 -14.91 -0.08 3.18
C THR A 90 -14.58 1.26 2.52
N ARG A 91 -15.56 2.18 2.43
CA ARG A 91 -15.34 3.51 1.83
C ARG A 91 -14.35 4.35 2.64
N ARG A 92 -14.41 4.31 3.97
CA ARG A 92 -13.49 5.03 4.86
C ARG A 92 -12.05 4.54 4.67
N TYR A 93 -11.86 3.22 4.64
CA TYR A 93 -10.55 2.64 4.42
C TYR A 93 -9.98 2.99 3.03
N ALA A 94 -10.79 2.83 1.97
CA ALA A 94 -10.38 3.17 0.61
C ALA A 94 -9.98 4.65 0.46
N LEU A 95 -10.72 5.57 1.12
CA LEU A 95 -10.36 6.99 1.16
C LEU A 95 -9.01 7.22 1.85
N GLY A 96 -8.76 6.56 2.98
CA GLY A 96 -7.48 6.66 3.70
C GLY A 96 -6.30 6.22 2.83
N GLU A 97 -6.43 5.10 2.12
CA GLU A 97 -5.44 4.60 1.16
C GLU A 97 -5.22 5.58 0.01
N ALA A 98 -6.29 6.16 -0.55
CA ALA A 98 -6.21 7.15 -1.62
C ALA A 98 -5.52 8.45 -1.17
N VAL A 99 -5.80 8.92 0.05
CA VAL A 99 -5.12 10.09 0.62
C VAL A 99 -3.63 9.82 0.82
N ARG A 100 -3.26 8.62 1.29
CA ARG A 100 -1.85 8.21 1.38
C ARG A 100 -1.19 8.17 0.00
N PHE A 101 -1.85 7.57 -0.99
CA PHE A 101 -1.36 7.51 -2.36
C PHE A 101 -1.04 8.90 -2.90
N TYR A 102 -1.97 9.83 -2.76
CA TYR A 102 -1.79 11.22 -3.17
C TYR A 102 -0.59 11.88 -2.47
N LYS A 103 -0.46 11.72 -1.14
CA LYS A 103 0.66 12.27 -0.37
C LYS A 103 2.02 11.71 -0.79
N ASN A 104 2.05 10.46 -1.26
CA ASN A 104 3.26 9.86 -1.81
C ASN A 104 3.56 10.43 -3.21
N LEU A 105 2.55 10.50 -4.10
CA LEU A 105 2.71 11.00 -5.47
C LEU A 105 3.27 12.43 -5.54
N ILE A 106 2.88 13.34 -4.64
CA ILE A 106 3.40 14.73 -4.61
C ILE A 106 4.92 14.78 -4.41
N LYS A 107 5.51 13.72 -3.85
CA LYS A 107 6.96 13.61 -3.57
C LYS A 107 7.71 12.86 -4.67
N GLU A 108 7.00 12.28 -5.64
CA GLU A 108 7.61 11.54 -6.75
C GLU A 108 7.96 12.50 -7.90
N ASN A 109 8.94 12.11 -8.71
CA ASN A 109 9.21 12.80 -9.97
C ASN A 109 8.18 12.40 -11.04
N THR A 110 8.05 13.21 -12.10
CA THR A 110 7.05 13.01 -13.17
C THR A 110 7.15 11.62 -13.81
N ALA A 111 8.35 11.13 -14.10
CA ALA A 111 8.55 9.81 -14.70
C ALA A 111 8.03 8.67 -13.80
N SER A 112 8.30 8.74 -12.48
CA SER A 112 7.78 7.80 -11.50
C SER A 112 6.26 7.87 -11.37
N ILE A 113 5.68 9.08 -11.44
CA ILE A 113 4.22 9.25 -11.47
C ILE A 113 3.64 8.53 -12.68
N VAL A 114 4.19 8.78 -13.88
CA VAL A 114 3.77 8.15 -15.15
C VAL A 114 3.82 6.62 -15.07
N ASP A 115 4.86 6.05 -14.47
CA ASP A 115 4.97 4.60 -14.32
C ASP A 115 3.95 4.01 -13.34
N ILE A 116 3.61 4.73 -12.27
CA ILE A 116 2.59 4.31 -11.30
C ILE A 116 1.19 4.38 -11.91
N VAL A 117 0.85 5.48 -12.57
CA VAL A 117 -0.48 5.73 -13.14
C VAL A 117 -0.82 4.85 -14.36
N LYS A 118 0.20 4.36 -15.10
CA LYS A 118 0.02 3.35 -16.16
C LYS A 118 -0.71 2.11 -15.67
N GLU A 119 -0.53 1.70 -14.41
CA GLU A 119 -1.24 0.54 -13.84
C GLU A 119 -2.75 0.77 -13.69
N PHE A 120 -3.19 2.03 -13.60
CA PHE A 120 -4.60 2.39 -13.44
C PHE A 120 -5.31 2.62 -14.80
N ASN A 121 -4.64 2.36 -15.93
CA ASN A 121 -5.17 2.57 -17.27
C ASN A 121 -5.65 4.02 -17.53
N PHE A 122 -4.99 5.00 -16.92
CA PHE A 122 -5.29 6.41 -17.20
C PHE A 122 -4.74 6.83 -18.57
N ASN A 123 -5.52 7.60 -19.32
CA ASN A 123 -5.08 8.19 -20.58
C ASN A 123 -4.26 9.45 -20.29
N ILE A 124 -2.93 9.32 -20.37
CA ILE A 124 -1.99 10.36 -19.97
C ILE A 124 -1.09 10.70 -21.16
N LYS A 125 -0.87 11.99 -21.37
CA LYS A 125 0.05 12.51 -22.39
C LYS A 125 1.30 12.99 -21.69
N TYR A 126 2.31 12.13 -21.60
CA TYR A 126 3.60 12.50 -21.05
C TYR A 126 4.54 12.90 -22.18
N ASP A 127 5.11 14.09 -22.06
CA ASP A 127 6.19 14.57 -22.93
C ASP A 127 7.53 14.36 -22.21
N GLU A 128 8.32 13.40 -22.73
CA GLU A 128 9.62 13.04 -22.17
C GLU A 128 10.66 14.17 -22.31
N GLU A 129 10.55 15.02 -23.33
CA GLU A 129 11.52 16.11 -23.57
C GLU A 129 11.28 17.28 -22.63
N THR A 130 10.02 17.59 -22.35
CA THR A 130 9.65 18.72 -21.49
C THR A 130 9.33 18.32 -20.05
N ASN A 131 9.31 17.02 -19.74
CA ASN A 131 8.98 16.44 -18.44
C ASN A 131 7.61 16.92 -17.90
N HIS A 132 6.65 17.09 -18.81
CA HIS A 132 5.30 17.58 -18.53
C HIS A 132 4.24 16.48 -18.77
N LEU A 133 3.22 16.49 -17.89
CA LEU A 133 2.04 15.61 -17.87
C LEU A 133 0.79 16.29 -18.44
#